data_AF-A0A349EJQ7-F1
#
_entry.id   AF-A0A349EJQ7-F1
#
_cell.length_a   1.000
_cell.length_b   1.000
_cell.length_c   1.000
_cell.angle_alpha   90.00
_cell.angle_beta   90.00
_cell.angle_gamma   90.00
#
_symmetry.space_group_name_H-M   'P 1'
#
loop_
_entity.id
_entity.type
_entity.pdbx_description
1 polymer ?
#
loop_
_entity_poly.entity_id
_entity_poly.type
_entity_poly.pdbx_seq_one_letter_code
_entity_poly.pdbx_strand_id
1 'polypeptide(L)'
;MIEKTLSTVYQGASHWPAVLEPMKAALNLSIEGRPYVQVGSGAEIVHKALRGGWHYLKSNDGTVIRDKPVKDKHSHPGDCFGALALKLLGRPAKKQQPKRAARPVVAGGWMR
;
A
#
# COMPACT_ATOMS: atom_id res chain seq x y z
N MET A 1 -3.18 17.91 -21.91
CA MET A 1 -3.02 17.02 -20.73
C MET A 1 -1.76 16.19 -20.94
N ILE A 2 -0.76 16.37 -20.08
CA ILE A 2 0.57 15.73 -20.14
C ILE A 2 0.49 14.19 -20.15
N GLU A 3 -0.57 13.62 -19.58
CA GLU A 3 -0.80 12.17 -19.44
C GLU A 3 -0.98 11.43 -20.77
N LYS A 4 -1.58 12.07 -21.78
CA LYS A 4 -1.75 11.47 -23.13
C LYS A 4 -0.45 11.42 -23.92
N THR A 5 0.51 12.29 -23.60
CA THR A 5 1.79 12.38 -24.31
C THR A 5 2.81 11.37 -23.80
N LEU A 6 2.68 10.95 -22.53
CA LEU A 6 3.64 10.06 -21.88
C LEU A 6 3.17 8.60 -21.78
N SER A 7 1.96 8.27 -22.24
CA SER A 7 1.31 6.95 -22.02
C SER A 7 1.43 6.46 -20.56
N THR A 8 1.49 7.39 -19.61
CA THR A 8 1.61 7.09 -18.18
C THR A 8 0.35 7.55 -17.47
N VAL A 9 -0.24 6.63 -16.71
CA VAL A 9 -1.34 6.97 -15.81
C VAL A 9 -0.73 7.67 -14.60
N TYR A 10 -0.77 9.00 -14.56
CA TYR A 10 -0.48 9.75 -13.33
C TYR A 10 -1.66 9.57 -12.36
N GLN A 11 -1.69 8.42 -11.71
CA GLN A 11 -2.40 8.28 -10.45
C GLN A 11 -1.48 8.88 -9.40
N GLY A 12 -1.84 10.05 -8.87
CA GLY A 12 -1.23 10.58 -7.65
C GLY A 12 -1.18 9.53 -6.54
N ALA A 13 -0.51 9.82 -5.43
CA ALA A 13 -0.30 8.95 -4.27
C ALA A 13 -1.60 8.50 -3.54
N SER A 14 -2.56 7.93 -4.27
CA SER A 14 -3.97 7.81 -3.93
C SER A 14 -4.34 6.42 -3.44
N HIS A 15 -3.43 5.45 -3.50
CA HIS A 15 -3.61 4.14 -2.90
C HIS A 15 -2.35 3.74 -2.16
N TRP A 16 -2.36 4.00 -0.86
CA TRP A 16 -1.25 3.61 0.00
C TRP A 16 -0.95 2.10 0.00
N PRO A 17 -1.94 1.18 -0.12
CA PRO A 17 -1.63 -0.23 -0.32
C PRO A 17 -0.72 -0.49 -1.52
N ALA A 18 -0.87 0.27 -2.61
CA ALA A 18 -0.03 0.11 -3.81
C ALA A 18 1.43 0.52 -3.59
N VAL A 19 1.73 1.28 -2.52
CA VAL A 19 3.07 1.72 -2.13
C VAL A 19 3.63 0.85 -1.01
N LEU A 20 2.76 0.46 -0.05
CA LEU A 20 3.12 -0.36 1.09
C LEU A 20 3.50 -1.79 0.68
N GLU A 21 2.78 -2.38 -0.27
CA GLU A 21 3.01 -3.77 -0.68
C GLU A 21 4.37 -3.98 -1.39
N PRO A 22 4.78 -3.15 -2.37
CA PRO A 22 6.16 -3.19 -2.88
C PRO A 22 7.21 -3.02 -1.80
N MET A 23 6.99 -2.14 -0.82
CA MET A 23 7.94 -1.94 0.27
C MET A 23 8.09 -3.20 1.13
N LYS A 24 6.98 -3.83 1.52
CA LYS A 24 7.02 -5.12 2.24
C LYS A 24 7.70 -6.21 1.42
N ALA A 25 7.40 -6.28 0.11
CA ALA A 25 8.04 -7.23 -0.78
C ALA A 25 9.55 -7.00 -0.83
N ALA A 26 10.01 -5.75 -0.93
CA ALA A 26 11.44 -5.41 -0.97
C ALA A 26 12.19 -5.81 0.31
N LEU A 27 11.56 -5.63 1.48
CA LEU A 27 12.14 -6.03 2.76
C LEU A 27 12.17 -7.55 2.98
N ASN A 28 11.22 -8.29 2.39
CA ASN A 28 11.15 -9.75 2.49
C ASN A 28 11.91 -10.47 1.38
N LEU A 29 12.27 -9.79 0.30
CA LEU A 29 12.96 -10.39 -0.84
C LEU A 29 14.41 -10.68 -0.47
N SER A 30 14.88 -11.88 -0.85
CA SER A 30 16.28 -12.27 -0.75
C SER A 30 16.78 -12.74 -2.12
N ILE A 31 18.00 -12.34 -2.47
CA ILE A 31 18.69 -12.74 -3.71
C ILE A 31 20.01 -13.38 -3.27
N GLU A 32 20.24 -14.63 -3.72
CA GLU A 32 21.47 -15.38 -3.40
C GLU A 32 21.74 -15.50 -1.88
N GLY A 33 20.68 -15.68 -1.09
CA GLY A 33 20.77 -15.81 0.37
C GLY A 33 21.04 -14.50 1.11
N ARG A 34 21.04 -13.35 0.41
CA ARG A 34 21.19 -12.02 1.00
C ARG A 34 19.91 -11.21 0.84
N PRO A 35 19.55 -10.38 1.83
CA PRO A 35 18.39 -9.50 1.71
C PRO A 35 18.57 -8.52 0.54
N TYR A 36 17.51 -8.34 -0.24
CA TYR A 36 17.50 -7.42 -1.38
C TYR A 36 17.62 -5.95 -0.95
N VAL A 37 16.98 -5.61 0.17
CA VAL A 37 17.09 -4.29 0.80
C VAL A 37 17.55 -4.45 2.24
N GLN A 38 18.58 -3.70 2.61
CA GLN A 38 19.03 -3.56 3.99
C GLN A 38 18.92 -2.11 4.43
N VAL A 39 18.38 -1.90 5.62
CA VAL A 39 18.33 -0.58 6.25
C VAL A 39 19.52 -0.48 7.21
N GLY A 40 20.42 0.46 6.96
CA GLY A 40 21.59 0.68 7.81
C GLY A 40 21.21 0.95 9.26
N SER A 41 22.06 0.55 10.21
CA SER A 41 21.82 0.73 11.65
C SER A 41 21.66 2.21 12.04
N GLY A 42 22.37 3.12 11.38
CA GLY A 42 22.28 4.57 11.60
C GLY A 42 21.04 5.25 10.99
N ALA A 43 20.20 4.54 10.24
CA ALA A 43 19.04 5.13 9.56
C ALA A 43 17.82 5.27 10.51
N GLU A 44 18.00 5.94 11.64
CA GLU A 44 16.98 6.02 12.71
C GLU A 44 15.60 6.50 12.23
N ILE A 45 15.57 7.48 11.32
CA ILE A 45 14.32 8.05 10.80
C ILE A 45 13.50 7.01 10.04
N VAL A 46 14.17 6.10 9.32
CA VAL A 46 13.54 5.01 8.58
C VAL A 46 13.08 3.94 9.55
N HIS A 47 13.91 3.59 10.54
CA HIS A 47 13.52 2.65 11.60
C HIS A 47 12.26 3.11 12.35
N LYS A 48 12.17 4.41 12.71
CA LYS A 48 10.98 4.98 13.36
C LYS A 48 9.74 4.90 12.48
N ALA A 49 9.87 5.17 11.18
CA ALA A 49 8.78 4.99 10.22
C ALA A 49 8.32 3.52 10.16
N LEU A 50 9.25 2.58 10.03
CA LEU A 50 8.96 1.14 9.88
C LEU A 50 8.42 0.49 11.16
N ARG A 51 8.77 0.99 12.35
CA ARG A 51 8.27 0.49 13.65
C ARG A 51 6.86 0.96 14.02
N GLY A 52 6.16 1.60 13.08
CA GLY A 52 4.79 2.07 13.28
C GLY A 52 4.62 3.57 13.19
N GLY A 53 5.68 4.36 12.94
CA GLY A 53 5.52 5.77 12.59
C GLY A 53 4.77 5.98 11.27
N TRP A 54 4.83 5.02 10.35
CA TRP A 54 4.06 5.02 9.10
C TRP A 54 2.92 3.98 9.18
N HIS A 55 1.76 4.40 9.69
CA HIS A 55 0.65 3.51 10.06
C HIS A 55 -0.73 4.03 9.63
N TYR A 56 -1.67 3.08 9.49
CA TYR A 56 -3.08 3.38 9.20
C TYR A 56 -3.71 4.01 10.42
N LEU A 57 -4.57 5.00 10.20
CA LEU A 57 -5.42 5.47 11.28
C LEU A 57 -6.37 4.32 11.65
N LYS A 58 -6.26 3.86 12.90
CA LYS A 58 -7.08 2.78 13.46
C LYS A 58 -7.97 3.32 14.58
N SER A 59 -9.14 2.71 14.72
CA SER A 59 -10.02 2.88 15.87
C SER A 59 -9.49 2.08 17.07
N ASN A 60 -10.05 2.32 18.26
CA ASN A 60 -9.64 1.65 19.51
C ASN A 60 -9.81 0.12 19.45
N ASP A 61 -10.74 -0.36 18.62
CA ASP A 61 -10.98 -1.78 18.31
C ASP A 61 -10.01 -2.34 17.25
N GLY A 62 -9.09 -1.53 16.73
CA GLY A 62 -8.13 -1.92 15.70
C GLY A 62 -8.63 -1.83 14.26
N THR A 63 -9.89 -1.43 14.05
CA THR A 63 -10.47 -1.26 12.71
C THR A 63 -9.80 -0.10 11.97
N VAL A 64 -9.37 -0.32 10.72
CA VAL A 64 -8.76 0.73 9.88
C VAL A 64 -9.84 1.75 9.49
N ILE A 65 -9.69 2.99 9.95
CA ILE A 65 -10.64 4.10 9.71
C ILE A 65 -10.37 4.77 8.36
N ARG A 66 -9.10 4.83 7.92
CA ARG A 66 -8.69 5.51 6.68
C ARG A 66 -7.76 4.64 5.85
N ASP A 67 -7.90 4.73 4.54
CA ASP A 67 -7.09 4.03 3.52
C ASP A 67 -5.72 4.69 3.26
N LYS A 68 -5.48 5.85 3.89
CA LYS A 68 -4.25 6.65 3.80
C LYS A 68 -3.49 6.68 5.13
N PRO A 69 -2.16 6.87 5.10
CA PRO A 69 -1.37 6.94 6.32
C PRO A 69 -1.69 8.19 7.10
N VAL A 70 -1.59 8.08 8.42
CA VAL A 70 -1.46 9.27 9.26
C VAL A 70 -0.21 10.03 8.79
N LYS A 71 -0.38 11.31 8.46
CA LYS A 71 0.72 12.16 8.01
C LYS A 71 1.34 12.85 9.21
N ASP A 72 2.60 12.54 9.45
CA ASP A 72 3.41 13.08 10.54
C ASP A 72 4.89 13.19 10.11
N LYS A 73 5.78 13.48 11.07
CA LYS A 73 7.23 13.56 10.81
C LYS A 73 7.86 12.22 10.40
N HIS A 74 7.21 11.10 10.70
CA HIS A 74 7.66 9.74 10.38
C HIS A 74 7.04 9.19 9.10
N SER A 75 5.93 9.77 8.64
CA SER A 75 5.30 9.38 7.37
C SER A 75 6.18 9.71 6.16
N HIS A 76 6.95 10.80 6.22
CA HIS A 76 7.79 11.27 5.12
C HIS A 76 8.90 10.26 4.75
N PRO A 77 9.72 9.77 5.70
CA PRO A 77 10.64 8.67 5.42
C PRO A 77 9.96 7.41 4.86
N GLY A 78 8.79 7.06 5.38
CA GLY A 78 8.00 5.91 4.91
C GLY A 78 7.52 6.08 3.47
N ASP A 79 6.97 7.25 3.13
CA ASP A 79 6.51 7.58 1.78
C ASP A 79 7.68 7.55 0.77
N CYS A 80 8.84 8.13 1.13
CA CYS A 80 10.05 8.08 0.31
C CYS A 80 10.52 6.65 0.05
N PHE A 81 10.60 5.83 1.11
CA PHE A 81 11.05 4.45 0.96
C PHE A 81 10.05 3.61 0.15
N GLY A 82 8.75 3.79 0.40
CA GLY A 82 7.71 3.14 -0.38
C GLY A 82 7.75 3.50 -1.86
N ALA A 83 8.00 4.77 -2.19
CA ALA A 83 8.17 5.20 -3.58
C ALA A 83 9.40 4.57 -4.25
N LEU A 84 10.52 4.43 -3.52
CA LEU A 84 11.70 3.71 -4.00
C LEU A 84 11.37 2.25 -4.28
N ALA A 85 10.74 1.55 -3.33
CA ALA A 85 10.38 0.14 -3.49
C ALA A 85 9.42 -0.09 -4.67
N LEU A 86 8.45 0.81 -4.85
CA LEU A 86 7.54 0.79 -5.99
C LEU A 86 8.29 0.96 -7.33
N LYS A 87 9.33 1.80 -7.36
CA LYS A 87 10.15 2.00 -8.55
C LYS A 87 11.03 0.78 -8.86
N LEU A 88 11.53 0.10 -7.84
CA LEU A 88 12.40 -1.07 -8.00
C LEU A 88 11.64 -2.34 -8.37
N LEU A 89 10.50 -2.61 -7.71
CA LEU A 89 9.75 -3.85 -7.89
C LEU A 89 8.51 -3.71 -8.77
N GLY A 90 8.16 -2.49 -9.16
CA GLY A 90 6.92 -2.19 -9.88
C GLY A 90 5.67 -2.33 -9.00
N ARG A 91 4.50 -2.15 -9.63
CA ARG A 91 3.22 -2.38 -8.95
C ARG A 91 2.97 -3.89 -8.85
N PRO A 92 2.55 -4.43 -7.69
CA PRO A 92 2.06 -5.79 -7.63
C PRO A 92 0.87 -5.93 -8.58
N ALA A 93 0.82 -7.02 -9.35
CA ALA A 93 -0.34 -7.33 -10.18
C ALA A 93 -1.60 -7.32 -9.28
N LYS A 94 -2.67 -6.62 -9.71
CA LYS A 94 -3.95 -6.62 -8.98
C LYS A 94 -4.36 -8.08 -8.76
N LYS A 95 -4.38 -8.54 -7.50
CA LYS A 95 -5.10 -9.76 -7.14
C LYS A 95 -6.54 -9.53 -7.59
N GLN A 96 -7.00 -10.24 -8.62
CA GLN A 96 -8.41 -10.22 -9.00
C GLN A 96 -9.17 -10.69 -7.75
N GLN A 97 -9.93 -9.78 -7.14
CA GLN A 97 -10.87 -10.21 -6.11
C GLN A 97 -11.81 -11.23 -6.78
N PRO A 98 -12.06 -12.39 -6.15
CA PRO A 98 -13.06 -13.31 -6.68
C PRO A 98 -14.35 -12.52 -6.81
N LYS A 99 -14.89 -12.45 -8.04
CA LYS A 99 -16.19 -11.83 -8.28
C LYS A 99 -17.17 -12.48 -7.31
N ARG A 100 -17.65 -11.73 -6.31
CA ARG A 100 -18.71 -12.21 -5.42
C ARG A 100 -19.83 -12.70 -6.33
N ALA A 101 -20.17 -13.99 -6.23
CA ALA A 101 -21.32 -14.54 -6.93
C ALA A 101 -22.53 -13.65 -6.61
N ALA A 102 -23.23 -13.20 -7.66
CA ALA A 102 -24.41 -12.36 -7.50
C ALA A 102 -25.38 -13.08 -6.56
N ARG A 103 -25.77 -12.44 -5.44
CA ARG A 103 -26.86 -12.96 -4.62
C ARG A 103 -28.10 -13.02 -5.50
N PRO A 104 -28.84 -14.15 -5.54
CA PRO A 104 -30.11 -14.18 -6.25
C PRO A 104 -31.01 -13.10 -5.63
N VAL A 105 -31.55 -12.23 -6.49
CA VAL A 105 -32.54 -11.23 -6.10
C VAL A 105 -33.78 -12.02 -5.68
N VAL A 106 -34.07 -12.03 -4.38
CA VAL A 106 -35.33 -12.58 -3.88
C VAL A 106 -36.42 -11.61 -4.34
N ALA A 107 -37.14 -11.98 -5.40
CA ALA A 107 -38.30 -11.24 -5.85
C ALA A 107 -39.33 -11.25 -4.70
N GLY A 108 -39.64 -10.06 -4.18
CA GLY A 108 -40.64 -9.89 -3.14
C GLY A 108 -42.00 -10.38 -3.62
N GLY A 109 -42.54 -11.40 -2.95
CA GLY A 109 -43.95 -11.74 -2.98
C GLY A 109 -44.68 -10.83 -2.00
N TRP A 110 -45.16 -9.68 -2.49
CA TRP A 110 -46.26 -8.96 -1.83
C TRP A 110 -47.55 -9.72 -2.17
N MET A 111 -48.14 -10.41 -1.20
CA MET A 111 -49.54 -10.80 -1.27
C MET A 111 -50.31 -10.02 -0.21
N ARG A 112 -51.37 -9.38 -0.72
CA ARG A 112 -52.39 -8.63 0.01
C ARG A 112 -53.29 -9.56 0.80
#